data_AF-A0A972FW34-F1
#
_entry.id   AF-A0A972FW34-F1
#
_cell.length_a   1.000
_cell.length_b   1.000
_cell.length_c   1.000
_cell.angle_alpha   90.00
_cell.angle_beta   90.00
_cell.angle_gamma   90.00
#
_symmetry.space_group_name_H-M   'P 1'
#
loop_
_entity.id
_entity.type
_entity.pdbx_description
1 polymer ?
#
loop_
_entity_poly.entity_id
_entity_poly.type
_entity_poly.pdbx_seq_one_letter_code
_entity_poly.pdbx_strand_id
1 'polypeptide(L)'
;MKITCFIEYQLNPFKIEQFREYAENWGELIPACGGELLGYFLPHEGTNDRAFGLISFDSLADYETYRHRLQTTEAGKANFMLAKQGEFIVSEKRSFLTPVPNTYQRPAQEA
;
A
#
# COMPACT_ATOMS: atom_id res chain seq x y z
N MET A 1 -3.02 9.74 -17.27
CA MET A 1 -2.06 10.55 -16.49
C MET A 1 -1.69 9.71 -15.30
N LYS A 2 -0.39 9.49 -15.07
CA LYS A 2 0.08 8.65 -13.98
C LYS A 2 -0.46 9.18 -12.64
N ILE A 3 -0.94 8.28 -11.80
CA ILE A 3 -1.44 8.58 -10.46
C ILE A 3 -0.71 7.71 -9.44
N THR A 4 -0.66 8.19 -8.20
CA THR A 4 -0.24 7.41 -7.05
C THR A 4 -1.38 7.35 -6.05
N CYS A 5 -1.87 6.15 -5.78
CA CYS A 5 -2.75 5.87 -4.65
C CYS A 5 -1.89 5.89 -3.38
N PHE A 6 -2.09 6.92 -2.57
CA PHE A 6 -1.49 7.07 -1.25
C PHE A 6 -2.47 6.56 -0.21
N ILE A 7 -2.12 5.46 0.46
CA ILE A 7 -2.94 4.84 1.50
C ILE A 7 -2.31 5.16 2.85
N GLU A 8 -3.03 5.89 3.68
CA GLU A 8 -2.68 6.11 5.08
C GLU A 8 -3.47 5.13 5.95
N TYR A 9 -2.75 4.42 6.81
CA TYR A 9 -3.32 3.52 7.81
C TYR A 9 -3.09 4.10 9.20
N GLN A 10 -4.16 4.19 9.99
CA GLN A 10 -4.03 4.22 11.44
C GLN A 10 -4.01 2.78 11.95
N LEU A 11 -2.98 2.42 12.70
CA LEU A 11 -2.76 1.09 13.22
C LEU A 11 -3.07 1.01 14.71
N ASN A 12 -3.33 -0.21 15.18
CA ASN A 12 -3.18 -0.51 16.59
C ASN A 12 -1.67 -0.59 16.92
N PRO A 13 -1.12 0.27 17.79
CA PRO A 13 0.32 0.32 18.06
C PRO A 13 0.92 -0.98 18.61
N PHE A 14 0.09 -1.86 19.18
CA PHE A 14 0.54 -3.14 19.74
C PHE A 14 0.51 -4.29 18.73
N LYS A 15 0.04 -4.03 17.50
CA LYS A 15 -0.19 -5.04 16.47
C LYS A 15 0.56 -4.74 15.17
N ILE A 16 1.66 -3.98 15.26
CA ILE A 16 2.47 -3.54 14.11
C ILE A 16 3.02 -4.73 13.32
N GLU A 17 3.46 -5.79 13.99
CA GLU A 17 4.00 -6.98 13.31
C GLU A 17 2.95 -7.73 12.48
N GLN A 18 1.67 -7.67 12.86
CA GLN A 18 0.59 -8.23 12.04
C GLN A 18 0.34 -7.37 10.79
N PHE A 19 0.51 -6.05 10.90
CA PHE A 19 0.50 -5.18 9.72
C PHE A 19 1.72 -5.41 8.83
N ARG A 20 2.89 -5.73 9.39
CA ARG A 20 4.09 -6.10 8.61
C ARG A 20 3.80 -7.29 7.70
N GLU A 21 3.27 -8.38 8.25
CA GLU A 21 2.89 -9.56 7.48
C GLU A 21 1.87 -9.20 6.38
N TYR A 22 0.86 -8.41 6.72
CA TYR A 22 -0.13 -7.91 5.78
C TYR A 22 0.49 -7.09 4.63
N ALA A 23 1.49 -6.25 4.93
CA ALA A 23 2.20 -5.44 3.97
C ALA A 23 3.16 -6.26 3.09
N GLU A 24 3.83 -7.27 3.66
CA GLU A 24 4.69 -8.20 2.92
C GLU A 24 3.88 -9.03 1.92
N ASN A 25 2.70 -9.52 2.32
CA ASN A 25 1.76 -10.19 1.41
C ASN A 25 1.36 -9.27 0.24
N TRP A 26 1.14 -7.99 0.50
CA TRP A 26 0.90 -7.01 -0.55
C TRP A 26 2.12 -6.75 -1.43
N GLY A 27 3.33 -6.89 -0.89
CA GLY A 27 4.59 -6.83 -1.64
C GLY A 27 4.60 -7.73 -2.86
N GLU A 28 4.04 -8.93 -2.75
CA GLU A 28 3.95 -9.89 -3.86
C GLU A 28 2.69 -9.72 -4.70
N LEU A 29 1.53 -9.52 -4.05
CA LEU A 29 0.23 -9.51 -4.72
C LEU A 29 -0.02 -8.26 -5.56
N ILE A 30 0.50 -7.10 -5.12
CA ILE A 30 0.26 -5.83 -5.81
C ILE A 30 0.91 -5.83 -7.20
N PRO A 31 2.22 -6.14 -7.35
CA PRO A 31 2.84 -6.25 -8.66
C PRO A 31 2.18 -7.32 -9.52
N ALA A 32 1.83 -8.47 -8.95
CA ALA A 32 1.15 -9.55 -9.69
C ALA A 32 -0.22 -9.11 -10.26
N CYS A 33 -0.91 -8.18 -9.61
CA CYS A 33 -2.18 -7.63 -10.09
C CYS A 33 -2.01 -6.43 -11.05
N GLY A 34 -0.78 -5.99 -11.31
CA GLY A 34 -0.45 -4.89 -12.22
C GLY A 34 -0.30 -3.52 -11.54
N GLY A 35 -0.13 -3.46 -10.22
CA GLY A 35 0.19 -2.22 -9.51
C GLY A 35 1.70 -1.98 -9.41
N GLU A 36 2.14 -0.74 -9.62
CA GLU A 36 3.53 -0.34 -9.42
C GLU A 36 3.74 0.04 -7.96
N LEU A 37 4.13 -0.94 -7.14
CA LEU A 37 4.33 -0.74 -5.71
C LEU A 37 5.60 0.11 -5.45
N LEU A 38 5.41 1.28 -4.82
CA LEU A 38 6.51 2.12 -4.33
C LEU A 38 7.04 1.63 -2.98
N GLY A 39 6.13 1.11 -2.15
CA GLY A 39 6.49 0.51 -0.87
C GLY A 39 5.39 0.62 0.16
N TYR A 40 5.60 -0.13 1.24
CA TYR A 40 4.90 0.03 2.51
C TYR A 40 5.88 0.53 3.56
N PHE A 41 5.42 1.45 4.40
CA PHE A 41 6.22 2.13 5.40
C PHE A 41 5.56 1.95 6.76
N LEU A 42 6.30 1.38 7.71
CA LEU A 42 5.91 1.24 9.10
C LEU A 42 6.37 2.45 9.93
N PRO A 43 5.75 2.70 11.09
CA PRO A 43 6.29 3.67 12.04
C PRO A 43 7.68 3.23 12.51
N HIS A 44 8.60 4.19 12.62
CA HIS A 44 9.96 3.95 13.14
C HIS A 44 10.28 4.86 14.32
N GLU A 45 10.12 6.18 14.15
CA GLU A 45 10.34 7.19 15.19
C GLU A 45 9.23 8.25 15.13
N GLY A 46 8.85 8.80 16.30
CA GLY A 46 7.78 9.79 16.42
C GLY A 46 6.39 9.14 16.51
N THR A 47 5.55 9.30 15.49
CA THR A 47 4.21 8.72 15.46
C THR A 47 4.29 7.20 15.34
N ASN A 48 3.76 6.48 16.32
CA ASN A 48 3.87 5.02 16.43
C ASN A 48 2.64 4.25 15.89
N ASP A 49 1.64 4.95 15.37
CA ASP A 49 0.36 4.37 14.93
C ASP A 49 0.04 4.65 13.46
N ARG A 50 1.00 5.16 12.66
CA ARG A 50 0.79 5.49 11.24
C ARG A 50 1.67 4.65 10.34
N ALA A 51 1.06 4.05 9.34
CA ALA A 51 1.73 3.36 8.25
C ALA A 51 1.20 3.83 6.90
N PHE A 52 2.00 3.65 5.85
CA PHE A 52 1.69 4.15 4.51
C PHE A 52 1.93 3.09 3.45
N GLY A 53 1.02 2.95 2.50
CA GLY A 53 1.20 2.13 1.31
C GLY A 53 1.05 3.00 0.06
N LEU A 54 2.03 2.99 -0.83
CA LEU A 54 2.04 3.83 -2.03
C LEU A 54 2.12 2.95 -3.27
N ILE A 55 1.16 3.12 -4.19
CA ILE A 55 1.07 2.33 -5.42
C ILE A 55 0.76 3.27 -6.58
N SER A 56 1.49 3.15 -7.69
CA SER A 56 1.27 3.96 -8.87
C SER A 56 0.63 3.19 -10.03
N PHE A 57 -0.08 3.93 -10.88
CA PHE A 57 -0.83 3.42 -12.03
C PHE A 57 -0.81 4.48 -13.14
N ASP A 58 -0.89 4.06 -14.41
CA ASP A 58 -0.89 4.98 -15.55
C ASP A 58 -2.17 5.83 -15.67
N SER A 59 -3.25 5.38 -15.01
CA SER A 59 -4.54 6.07 -14.91
C SER A 59 -5.41 5.55 -13.74
N LEU A 60 -6.51 6.25 -13.46
CA LEU A 60 -7.55 5.74 -12.55
C LEU A 60 -8.22 4.46 -13.06
N ALA A 61 -8.35 4.28 -14.37
CA ALA A 61 -8.92 3.07 -14.96
C ALA A 61 -8.03 1.83 -14.72
N ASP A 62 -6.71 2.01 -14.75
CA ASP A 62 -5.75 0.95 -14.43
C ASP A 62 -5.82 0.58 -12.94
N TYR A 63 -5.98 1.58 -12.07
CA TYR A 63 -6.24 1.36 -10.64
C TYR A 63 -7.53 0.55 -10.42
N GLU A 64 -8.63 0.89 -11.09
CA GLU A 64 -9.90 0.16 -10.98
C GLU A 64 -9.77 -1.29 -11.46
N THR A 65 -9.09 -1.51 -12.59
CA THR A 65 -8.80 -2.85 -13.12
C THR A 65 -7.97 -3.67 -12.14
N TYR A 66 -6.91 -3.07 -11.57
CA TYR A 66 -6.10 -3.67 -10.53
C TYR A 66 -6.95 -4.03 -9.29
N ARG A 67 -7.81 -3.12 -8.82
CA ARG A 67 -8.67 -3.34 -7.64
C ARG A 67 -9.62 -4.51 -7.86
N HIS A 68 -10.20 -4.63 -9.05
CA HIS A 68 -11.06 -5.76 -9.40
C HIS A 68 -10.28 -7.08 -9.34
N ARG A 69 -9.11 -7.15 -9.99
CA ARG A 69 -8.25 -8.35 -9.95
C ARG A 69 -7.92 -8.74 -8.50
N LEU A 70 -7.45 -7.78 -7.71
CA LEU A 70 -7.06 -8.01 -6.31
C LEU A 70 -8.21 -8.62 -5.49
N GLN A 71 -9.42 -8.09 -5.63
CA GLN A 71 -10.62 -8.58 -4.92
C GLN A 71 -11.05 -9.98 -5.35
N THR A 72 -10.76 -10.37 -6.60
CA THR A 72 -11.13 -11.69 -7.12
C THR A 72 -10.13 -12.78 -6.76
N THR A 73 -8.87 -12.45 -6.47
CA THR A 73 -7.85 -13.43 -6.06
C THR A 73 -8.10 -13.97 -4.66
N GLU A 74 -7.92 -15.28 -4.47
CA GLU A 74 -8.04 -15.90 -3.15
C GLU A 74 -7.00 -15.36 -2.16
N ALA A 75 -5.76 -15.16 -2.62
CA ALA A 75 -4.70 -14.57 -1.79
C ALA A 75 -5.02 -13.13 -1.36
N GLY A 76 -5.59 -12.30 -2.26
CA GLY A 76 -6.04 -10.95 -1.92
C GLY A 76 -7.16 -10.97 -0.87
N LYS A 77 -8.17 -11.82 -1.03
CA LYS A 77 -9.25 -12.01 -0.05
C LYS A 77 -8.71 -12.47 1.31
N ALA A 78 -7.79 -13.43 1.32
CA ALA A 78 -7.16 -13.93 2.54
C ALA A 78 -6.42 -12.81 3.28
N ASN A 79 -5.66 -11.98 2.56
CA ASN A 79 -4.94 -10.86 3.18
C ASN A 79 -5.90 -9.78 3.73
N PHE A 80 -7.03 -9.49 3.06
CA PHE A 80 -8.08 -8.63 3.62
C PHE A 80 -8.69 -9.22 4.90
N MET A 81 -8.91 -10.53 4.95
CA MET A 81 -9.45 -11.20 6.12
C MET A 81 -8.46 -11.20 7.30
N LEU A 82 -7.15 -11.32 7.03
CA LEU A 82 -6.09 -11.18 8.03
C LEU A 82 -6.22 -9.84 8.77
N ALA A 83 -6.37 -8.73 8.03
CA ALA A 83 -6.58 -7.40 8.62
C ALA A 83 -7.86 -7.31 9.45
N LYS A 84 -8.96 -7.86 8.92
CA LYS A 84 -10.25 -7.82 9.61
C LYS A 84 -10.26 -8.62 10.92
N GLN A 85 -9.69 -9.82 10.91
CA GLN A 85 -9.61 -10.69 12.09
C GLN A 85 -8.58 -10.21 13.09
N GLY A 86 -7.46 -9.67 12.60
CA GLY A 86 -6.38 -9.17 13.42
C GLY A 86 -6.68 -7.82 14.08
N GLU A 87 -7.65 -7.04 13.57
CA GLU A 87 -8.04 -5.72 14.08
C GLU A 87 -6.83 -4.80 14.32
N PHE A 88 -5.84 -4.86 13.43
CA PHE A 88 -4.63 -4.06 13.51
C PHE A 88 -4.69 -2.78 12.67
N ILE A 89 -5.70 -2.64 11.81
CA ILE A 89 -6.03 -1.39 11.09
C ILE A 89 -7.26 -0.76 11.74
N VAL A 90 -7.07 0.40 12.36
CA VAL A 90 -8.14 1.20 12.99
C VAL A 90 -8.88 2.03 11.95
N SER A 91 -8.15 2.64 11.02
CA SER A 91 -8.74 3.37 9.89
C SER A 91 -7.83 3.35 8.68
N GLU A 92 -8.42 3.45 7.49
CA GLU A 92 -7.72 3.56 6.21
C GLU A 92 -8.23 4.81 5.47
N LYS A 93 -7.32 5.61 4.94
CA LYS A 93 -7.63 6.76 4.06
C LYS A 93 -6.86 6.62 2.76
N ARG A 94 -7.50 6.95 1.64
CA ARG A 94 -6.88 6.93 0.31
C ARG A 94 -6.94 8.30 -0.34
N SER A 95 -5.80 8.74 -0.85
CA SER A 95 -5.68 9.93 -1.69
C SER A 95 -5.09 9.55 -3.04
N PHE A 96 -5.55 10.18 -4.12
CA PHE A 96 -5.04 9.96 -5.46
C PHE A 96 -4.26 11.19 -5.89
N LEU A 97 -2.95 11.02 -6.03
CA LEU A 97 -2.00 12.10 -6.26
C LEU A 97 -1.42 11.99 -7.67
N THR A 98 -0.96 13.11 -8.22
CA THR A 98 -0.17 13.12 -9.46
C THR A 98 1.30 13.24 -9.10
N PRO A 99 2.17 12.30 -9.51
CA PRO A 99 3.60 12.42 -9.26
C PRO A 99 4.19 13.57 -10.08
N VAL A 100 5.10 14.34 -9.50
CA VAL A 100 5.89 15.33 -10.25
C VAL A 100 6.98 14.56 -11.02
N PRO A 101 7.01 14.60 -12.37
CA PRO A 101 7.82 13.67 -13.17
C PRO A 101 9.31 13.63 -12.81
N ASN A 102 9.93 14.78 -12.56
CA ASN A 102 11.37 14.86 -12.29
C ASN A 102 11.78 14.42 -10.86
N THR A 103 10.81 14.15 -9.97
CA THR A 103 11.08 13.73 -8.59
C THR A 103 10.71 12.27 -8.33
N TYR A 104 10.03 11.62 -9.28
CA TYR A 104 9.45 10.30 -9.09
C TYR A 104 10.53 9.20 -9.24
N GLN A 105 10.60 8.28 -8.27
CA GLN A 105 11.52 7.12 -8.27
C GLN A 105 12.98 7.46 -8.62
N ARG A 106 13.46 8.62 -8.17
CA ARG A 106 14.85 9.00 -8.36
C ARG A 106 15.73 8.14 -7.44
N PRO A 107 16.70 7.37 -7.98
CA PRO A 107 17.62 6.63 -7.14
C PRO A 107 18.56 7.59 -6.39
N ALA A 108 19.10 7.13 -5.27
CA ALA A 108 20.21 7.82 -4.62
C ALA A 108 21.41 7.88 -5.57
N GLN A 109 22.14 8.99 -5.54
CA GLN A 109 23.41 9.10 -6.26
C GLN A 109 24.51 8.57 -5.36
N GLU A 110 25.33 7.66 -5.89
CA GLU A 110 26.57 7.26 -5.24
C GLU A 110 27.53 8.46 -5.22
N ALA A 111 28.23 8.63 -4.09
CA ALA A 111 29.15 9.75 -3.85
C ALA A 111 30.51 9.55 -4.52
#